data_AF-A0A6A8LNB9-F1
#
_entry.id   AF-A0A6A8LNB9-F1
#
_cell.length_a   1.000
_cell.length_b   1.000
_cell.length_c   1.000
_cell.angle_alpha   90.00
_cell.angle_beta   90.00
_cell.angle_gamma   90.00
#
_symmetry.space_group_name_H-M   'P 1'
#
loop_
_entity.id
_entity.type
_entity.pdbx_description
1 polymer ?
#
loop_
_entity_poly.entity_id
_entity_poly.type
_entity_poly.pdbx_seq_one_letter_code
_entity_poly.pdbx_strand_id
1 'polypeptide(L)'
;MGILNRILRKESLERYLDSDNHLERIIGTKDLIAMGIGVVIGTGIFILPGTVAATHSGPAITISFILAAIVCSTSALCYAEFSSALPVAGSAYSFGNVIFGELIGWILGWALILEYMLAVAAVATGWASYFNSFIAGFGIHIP
;
A
#
# COMPACT_ATOMS: atom_id res chain seq x y z
N MET A 1 6.01 37.11 1.47
CA MET A 1 5.92 35.76 2.09
C MET A 1 7.12 34.96 1.62
N GLY A 2 8.04 34.58 2.52
CA GLY A 2 9.28 33.90 2.14
C GLY A 2 9.03 32.51 1.55
N ILE A 3 9.95 32.04 0.70
CA ILE A 3 9.89 30.73 0.03
C ILE A 3 9.69 29.59 1.05
N LEU A 4 10.32 29.68 2.21
CA LEU A 4 10.20 28.70 3.29
C LEU A 4 8.76 28.54 3.80
N ASN A 5 8.02 29.66 3.94
CA ASN A 5 6.62 29.63 4.38
C ASN A 5 5.67 29.08 3.31
N ARG A 6 6.06 29.11 2.04
CA ARG A 6 5.30 28.45 0.97
C ARG A 6 5.51 26.94 1.02
N ILE A 7 6.77 26.51 1.15
CA ILE A 7 7.15 25.08 1.14
C ILE A 7 6.60 24.33 2.37
N LEU A 8 6.48 24.99 3.52
CA LEU A 8 5.95 24.40 4.76
C LEU A 8 4.45 24.66 4.98
N ARG A 9 3.75 25.22 3.98
CA ARG A 9 2.32 25.49 4.12
C ARG A 9 1.56 24.18 4.25
N LYS A 10 0.64 24.12 5.22
CA LYS A 10 -0.31 23.00 5.35
C LYS A 10 -1.48 23.20 4.41
N GLU A 11 -1.92 22.14 3.76
CA GLU A 11 -3.14 22.24 2.97
C GLU A 11 -4.39 22.23 3.85
N SER A 12 -5.44 22.89 3.38
CA SER A 12 -6.75 22.88 4.01
C SER A 12 -7.47 21.55 3.76
N LEU A 13 -8.11 21.05 4.81
CA LEU A 13 -8.91 19.85 4.75
C LEU A 13 -10.16 20.06 3.88
N GLU A 14 -10.75 21.26 3.93
CA GLU A 14 -11.95 21.60 3.16
C GLU A 14 -11.73 21.40 1.66
N ARG A 15 -10.51 21.66 1.16
CA ARG A 15 -10.20 21.50 -0.25
C ARG A 15 -10.30 20.05 -0.72
N TYR A 16 -9.84 19.09 0.09
CA TYR A 16 -9.96 17.67 -0.21
C TYR A 16 -11.42 17.20 -0.10
N LEU A 17 -12.15 17.67 0.91
CA LEU A 17 -13.56 17.32 1.07
C LEU A 17 -14.43 17.84 -0.08
N ASP A 18 -14.16 19.05 -0.57
CA ASP A 18 -14.86 19.64 -1.71
C ASP A 18 -14.55 18.87 -3.01
N SER A 19 -13.30 18.45 -3.21
CA SER A 19 -12.96 17.61 -4.36
C SER A 19 -13.64 16.24 -4.31
N ASP A 20 -13.84 15.66 -3.12
CA ASP A 20 -14.38 14.31 -2.97
C ASP A 20 -15.92 14.26 -3.02
N ASN A 21 -16.60 15.38 -2.77
CA ASN A 21 -18.07 15.51 -2.68
C ASN A 21 -18.85 15.08 -3.94
N HIS A 22 -18.19 15.07 -5.10
CA HIS A 22 -18.82 14.71 -6.39
C HIS A 22 -19.29 13.25 -6.56
N LEU A 23 -18.95 12.33 -5.65
CA LEU A 23 -19.24 10.89 -5.77
C LEU A 23 -20.31 10.42 -4.78
N GLU A 24 -21.23 9.57 -5.25
CA GLU A 24 -22.21 8.90 -4.39
C GLU A 24 -21.53 7.84 -3.50
N ARG A 25 -21.84 7.86 -2.20
CA ARG A 25 -21.30 6.89 -1.24
C ARG A 25 -22.03 5.55 -1.34
N ILE A 26 -21.47 4.63 -2.12
CA ILE A 26 -22.02 3.27 -2.32
C ILE A 26 -21.22 2.15 -1.63
N ILE A 27 -19.97 2.40 -1.26
CA ILE A 27 -19.07 1.38 -0.70
C ILE A 27 -19.30 1.26 0.81
N GLY A 28 -19.73 0.08 1.26
CA GLY A 28 -19.95 -0.22 2.67
C GLY A 28 -18.74 -0.83 3.37
N THR A 29 -18.86 -1.08 4.68
CA THR A 29 -17.79 -1.66 5.49
C THR A 29 -17.31 -3.02 4.97
N LYS A 30 -18.24 -3.88 4.54
CA LYS A 30 -17.90 -5.22 4.02
C LYS A 30 -17.11 -5.13 2.72
N ASP A 31 -17.47 -4.18 1.86
CA ASP A 31 -16.79 -3.95 0.58
C ASP A 31 -15.37 -3.43 0.82
N LEU A 32 -15.19 -2.52 1.79
CA LEU A 32 -13.87 -2.02 2.19
C LEU A 32 -12.98 -3.14 2.78
N ILE A 33 -13.54 -4.03 3.61
CA ILE A 33 -12.81 -5.18 4.15
C ILE A 33 -12.40 -6.12 3.02
N ALA A 34 -13.32 -6.45 2.11
CA ALA A 34 -13.04 -7.32 0.97
C ALA A 34 -11.97 -6.71 0.05
N MET A 35 -12.05 -5.41 -0.22
CA MET A 35 -11.05 -4.67 -0.99
C MET A 35 -9.68 -4.70 -0.30
N GLY A 36 -9.62 -4.48 1.02
CA GLY A 36 -8.39 -4.57 1.79
C GLY A 36 -7.74 -5.95 1.71
N ILE A 37 -8.53 -7.02 1.89
CA ILE A 37 -8.05 -8.39 1.75
C ILE A 37 -7.53 -8.64 0.32
N GLY A 38 -8.27 -8.22 -0.70
CA GLY A 38 -7.91 -8.40 -2.10
C GLY A 38 -6.64 -7.66 -2.52
N VAL A 39 -6.38 -6.48 -1.95
CA VAL A 39 -5.15 -5.70 -2.21
C VAL A 39 -3.94 -6.30 -1.48
N VAL A 40 -4.13 -6.86 -0.27
CA VAL A 40 -3.03 -7.41 0.54
C VAL A 40 -2.62 -8.82 0.08
N ILE A 41 -3.59 -9.68 -0.25
CA ILE A 41 -3.30 -11.05 -0.70
C ILE A 41 -2.93 -11.02 -2.19
N GLY A 42 -1.63 -10.99 -2.46
CA GLY A 42 -1.07 -11.04 -3.81
C GLY A 42 0.10 -12.00 -3.95
N THR A 43 0.96 -11.78 -4.95
CA THR A 43 2.12 -12.64 -5.24
C THR A 43 3.09 -12.82 -4.08
N GLY A 44 3.15 -11.83 -3.17
CA GLY A 44 4.04 -11.82 -2.01
C GLY A 44 3.91 -13.07 -1.14
N ILE A 45 2.69 -13.47 -0.75
CA ILE A 45 2.49 -14.64 0.14
C ILE A 45 2.74 -15.96 -0.59
N PHE A 46 2.58 -16.01 -1.91
CA PHE A 46 2.73 -17.24 -2.68
C PHE A 46 4.19 -17.58 -2.99
N ILE A 47 5.06 -16.57 -3.14
CA ILE A 47 6.45 -16.75 -3.56
C ILE A 47 7.42 -16.53 -2.38
N LEU A 48 7.30 -15.37 -1.74
CA LEU A 48 8.34 -14.86 -0.84
C LEU A 48 8.58 -15.74 0.39
N PRO A 49 7.55 -16.31 1.07
CA PRO A 49 7.78 -17.20 2.20
C PRO A 49 8.61 -18.43 1.83
N GLY A 50 8.34 -19.02 0.67
CA GLY A 50 9.06 -20.20 0.18
C GLY A 50 10.53 -19.89 -0.08
N THR A 51 10.80 -18.81 -0.81
CA THR A 51 12.17 -18.36 -1.09
C THR A 51 12.93 -18.03 0.20
N VAL A 52 12.35 -17.22 1.09
CA VAL A 52 13.02 -16.79 2.34
C VAL A 52 13.18 -17.95 3.32
N ALA A 53 12.23 -18.89 3.38
CA ALA A 53 12.39 -20.11 4.16
C ALA A 53 13.57 -20.94 3.63
N ALA A 54 13.70 -21.08 2.30
CA ALA A 54 14.79 -21.86 1.70
C ALA A 54 16.17 -21.21 1.87
N THR A 55 16.26 -19.87 1.80
CA THR A 55 17.56 -19.17 1.76
C THR A 55 18.00 -18.53 3.07
N HIS A 56 17.08 -18.28 4.02
CA HIS A 56 17.37 -17.52 5.23
C HIS A 56 16.83 -18.17 6.51
N SER A 57 15.51 -18.31 6.63
CA SER A 57 14.86 -18.54 7.92
C SER A 57 14.54 -20.01 8.21
N GLY A 58 14.55 -20.87 7.20
CA GLY A 58 14.14 -22.27 7.35
C GLY A 58 12.72 -22.39 7.95
N PRO A 59 12.48 -23.37 8.83
CA PRO A 59 11.20 -23.54 9.54
C PRO A 59 10.82 -22.35 10.42
N ALA A 60 11.77 -21.47 10.79
CA ALA A 60 11.51 -20.31 11.63
C ALA A 60 10.80 -19.15 10.89
N ILE A 61 10.53 -19.31 9.58
CA ILE A 61 9.79 -18.32 8.77
C ILE A 61 8.45 -17.92 9.41
N THR A 62 7.76 -18.86 10.06
CA THR A 62 6.50 -18.60 10.77
C THR A 62 6.68 -17.57 11.89
N ILE A 63 7.79 -17.62 12.62
CA ILE A 63 8.10 -16.64 13.68
C ILE A 63 8.34 -15.26 13.06
N SER A 64 9.07 -15.19 11.94
CA SER A 64 9.28 -13.94 11.20
C SER A 64 7.95 -13.32 10.74
N PHE A 65 7.00 -14.13 10.25
CA PHE A 65 5.67 -13.65 9.85
C PHE A 65 4.83 -13.16 11.03
N ILE A 66 4.89 -13.82 12.19
CA ILE A 66 4.19 -13.36 13.40
C ILE A 66 4.74 -11.99 13.83
N LEU A 67 6.06 -11.81 13.85
CA LEU A 67 6.68 -10.53 14.19
C LEU A 67 6.30 -9.43 13.18
N ALA A 68 6.33 -9.74 11.89
CA ALA A 68 5.90 -8.82 10.84
C ALA A 68 4.41 -8.43 11.03
N ALA A 69 3.53 -9.39 11.33
CA ALA A 69 2.12 -9.13 11.55
C ALA A 69 1.87 -8.19 12.75
N ILE A 70 2.64 -8.31 13.84
CA ILE A 70 2.55 -7.40 14.99
C ILE A 70 2.92 -5.97 14.57
N VAL A 71 4.04 -5.80 13.84
CA VAL A 71 4.50 -4.47 13.37
C VAL A 71 3.52 -3.87 12.35
N CYS A 72 2.99 -4.68 11.43
CA CYS A 72 1.97 -4.22 10.49
C CYS A 72 0.68 -3.83 11.21
N SER A 73 0.29 -4.54 12.27
CA SER A 73 -0.92 -4.24 13.04
C SER A 73 -0.81 -2.89 13.76
N THR A 74 0.34 -2.57 14.35
CA THR A 74 0.53 -1.26 14.98
C THR A 74 0.49 -0.13 13.96
N SER A 75 1.11 -0.31 12.79
CA SER A 75 1.01 0.65 11.68
C SER A 75 -0.44 0.80 11.20
N ALA A 76 -1.18 -0.30 11.02
CA ALA A 76 -2.57 -0.29 10.59
C ALA A 76 -3.48 0.48 11.57
N LEU A 77 -3.24 0.37 12.88
CA LEU A 77 -3.98 1.13 13.89
C LEU A 77 -3.76 2.65 13.75
N CYS A 78 -2.52 3.09 13.49
CA CYS A 78 -2.24 4.51 13.21
C CYS A 78 -2.97 4.99 11.94
N TYR A 79 -2.99 4.17 10.88
CA TYR A 79 -3.74 4.49 9.68
C TYR A 79 -5.26 4.51 9.90
N ALA A 80 -5.78 3.65 10.77
CA ALA A 80 -7.20 3.65 11.14
C ALA A 80 -7.58 4.94 11.88
N GLU A 81 -6.72 5.44 12.78
CA GLU A 81 -6.90 6.72 13.44
C GLU A 81 -6.88 7.89 12.44
N PHE A 82 -5.90 7.93 11.53
CA PHE A 82 -5.82 8.97 10.50
C PHE A 82 -7.03 8.94 9.56
N SER A 83 -7.46 7.76 9.11
CA SER A 83 -8.61 7.62 8.21
C SER A 83 -9.93 8.01 8.87
N SER A 84 -10.02 7.83 10.20
CA SER A 84 -11.19 8.25 10.98
C SER A 84 -11.20 9.76 11.25
N ALA A 85 -10.02 10.36 11.48
CA ALA A 85 -9.88 11.79 11.75
C ALA A 85 -9.90 12.66 10.49
N LEU A 86 -9.39 12.15 9.38
CA LEU A 86 -9.27 12.83 8.09
C LEU A 86 -9.99 11.99 7.01
N PRO A 87 -11.33 12.07 6.91
CA PRO A 87 -12.15 11.22 6.05
C PRO A 87 -12.11 11.71 4.59
N VAL A 88 -10.90 11.83 4.04
CA VAL A 88 -10.64 12.25 2.66
C VAL A 88 -10.21 11.04 1.83
N ALA A 89 -10.55 11.04 0.55
CA ALA A 89 -10.05 10.07 -0.41
C ALA A 89 -8.55 10.33 -0.63
N GLY A 90 -7.72 9.69 0.20
CA GLY A 90 -6.29 9.89 0.21
C GLY A 90 -5.56 8.89 1.10
N SER A 91 -4.27 8.76 0.86
CA SER A 91 -3.35 7.93 1.66
C SER A 91 -2.33 8.83 2.38
N ALA A 92 -1.16 8.31 2.73
CA ALA A 92 -0.11 9.00 3.46
C ALA A 92 0.25 10.38 2.90
N TYR A 93 0.15 10.58 1.58
CA TYR A 93 0.33 11.88 0.92
C TYR A 93 -0.62 12.96 1.47
N SER A 94 -1.93 12.68 1.48
CA SER A 94 -2.95 13.64 1.92
C SER A 94 -2.83 13.91 3.41
N PHE A 95 -2.61 12.87 4.23
CA PHE A 95 -2.37 13.04 5.67
C PHE A 95 -1.10 13.89 5.92
N GLY A 96 -0.04 13.65 5.15
CA GLY A 96 1.20 14.40 5.21
C GLY A 96 1.03 15.89 4.90
N ASN A 97 0.29 16.21 3.83
CA ASN A 97 0.01 17.58 3.43
C ASN A 97 -0.79 18.36 4.47
N VAL A 98 -1.78 17.72 5.08
CA VAL A 98 -2.65 18.35 6.10
C VAL A 98 -1.92 18.51 7.43
N ILE A 99 -1.19 17.48 7.88
CA ILE A 99 -0.58 17.47 9.22
C ILE A 99 0.77 18.19 9.23
N PHE A 100 1.65 17.90 8.27
CA PHE A 100 3.05 18.32 8.29
C PHE A 100 3.39 19.39 7.25
N GLY A 101 2.59 19.52 6.20
CA GLY A 101 2.73 20.54 5.16
C GLY A 101 3.24 20.00 3.82
N GLU A 102 3.23 20.87 2.83
CA GLU A 102 3.47 20.56 1.41
C GLU A 102 4.80 19.85 1.15
N LEU A 103 5.89 20.20 1.85
CA LEU A 103 7.18 19.54 1.66
C LEU A 103 7.15 18.06 2.06
N ILE A 104 6.61 17.76 3.25
CA ILE A 104 6.54 16.38 3.75
C ILE A 104 5.55 15.59 2.92
N GLY A 105 4.39 16.18 2.58
CA GLY A 105 3.46 15.58 1.65
C GLY A 105 4.13 15.28 0.30
N TRP A 106 4.88 16.22 -0.28
CA TRP A 106 5.61 16.01 -1.54
C TRP A 106 6.62 14.85 -1.47
N ILE A 107 7.40 14.74 -0.38
CA ILE A 107 8.31 13.61 -0.16
C ILE A 107 7.53 12.29 -0.11
N LEU A 108 6.44 12.24 0.67
CA LEU A 108 5.59 11.06 0.76
C LEU A 108 4.93 10.70 -0.57
N GLY A 109 4.56 11.69 -1.37
CA GLY A 109 4.00 11.49 -2.71
C GLY A 109 4.98 10.80 -3.64
N TRP A 110 6.24 11.26 -3.68
CA TRP A 110 7.29 10.59 -4.45
C TRP A 110 7.61 9.20 -3.94
N ALA A 111 7.67 9.01 -2.62
CA ALA A 111 7.86 7.70 -2.03
C ALA A 111 6.76 6.72 -2.45
N LEU A 112 5.48 7.15 -2.38
CA LEU A 112 4.34 6.34 -2.80
C LEU A 112 4.38 6.00 -4.29
N ILE A 113 4.71 6.96 -5.16
CA ILE A 113 4.83 6.68 -6.61
C ILE A 113 5.85 5.57 -6.85
N LEU A 114 7.04 5.68 -6.25
CA LEU A 114 8.09 4.67 -6.40
C LEU A 114 7.68 3.32 -5.80
N GLU A 115 7.02 3.34 -4.64
CA GLU A 115 6.49 2.14 -3.98
C GLU A 115 5.47 1.42 -4.87
N TYR A 116 4.49 2.13 -5.42
CA TYR A 116 3.48 1.56 -6.31
C TYR A 116 4.10 1.03 -7.61
N MET A 117 5.08 1.73 -8.18
CA MET A 117 5.80 1.23 -9.37
C MET A 117 6.51 -0.10 -9.08
N LEU A 118 7.22 -0.19 -7.95
CA LEU A 118 7.88 -1.41 -7.53
C LEU A 118 6.88 -2.52 -7.23
N ALA A 119 5.78 -2.20 -6.55
CA ALA A 119 4.72 -3.15 -6.22
C ALA A 119 4.10 -3.76 -7.48
N VAL A 120 3.73 -2.93 -8.46
CA VAL A 120 3.17 -3.41 -9.75
C VAL A 120 4.18 -4.30 -10.49
N ALA A 121 5.45 -3.92 -10.54
CA ALA A 121 6.49 -4.73 -11.16
C ALA A 121 6.68 -6.09 -10.45
N ALA A 122 6.70 -6.10 -9.12
CA ALA A 122 6.81 -7.33 -8.32
C ALA A 122 5.58 -8.25 -8.47
N VAL A 123 4.38 -7.67 -8.56
CA VAL A 123 3.14 -8.43 -8.80
C VAL A 123 3.11 -9.00 -10.22
N ALA A 124 3.48 -8.21 -11.23
CA ALA A 124 3.52 -8.69 -12.61
C ALA A 124 4.51 -9.84 -12.81
N THR A 125 5.73 -9.71 -12.25
CA THR A 125 6.75 -10.77 -12.34
C THR A 125 6.36 -12.02 -11.56
N GLY A 126 5.78 -11.87 -10.36
CA GLY A 126 5.30 -13.00 -9.58
C GLY A 126 4.16 -13.76 -10.29
N TRP A 127 3.22 -13.03 -10.90
CA TRP A 127 2.14 -13.64 -11.67
C TRP A 127 2.69 -14.36 -12.91
N ALA A 128 3.60 -13.73 -13.66
CA ALA A 128 4.22 -14.33 -14.84
C ALA A 128 4.95 -15.66 -14.52
N SER A 129 5.65 -15.73 -13.38
CA SER A 129 6.31 -16.96 -12.92
C SER A 129 5.31 -18.11 -12.69
N TYR A 130 4.20 -17.82 -12.00
CA TYR A 130 3.13 -18.81 -11.79
C TYR A 130 2.46 -19.22 -13.10
N PHE A 131 2.18 -18.25 -13.96
CA PHE A 131 1.57 -18.50 -15.26
C PHE A 131 2.46 -19.39 -16.13
N ASN A 132 3.77 -19.08 -16.23
CA ASN A 132 4.75 -19.90 -16.95
C ASN A 132 4.83 -21.32 -16.38
N SER A 133 4.82 -21.47 -15.06
CA SER A 133 4.82 -22.80 -14.42
C SER A 133 3.55 -23.60 -14.74
N PHE A 134 2.40 -22.93 -14.80
CA PHE A 134 1.12 -23.55 -15.14
C PHE A 134 1.09 -24.03 -16.60
N ILE A 135 1.49 -23.19 -17.56
CA ILE A 135 1.48 -23.55 -18.99
C ILE A 135 2.56 -24.57 -19.35
N ALA A 136 3.68 -24.61 -18.62
CA ALA A 136 4.71 -25.64 -18.78
C ALA A 136 4.15 -27.05 -18.52
N GLY A 137 3.16 -27.19 -17.63
CA GLY A 137 2.41 -28.43 -17.43
C GLY A 137 1.67 -28.92 -18.68
N PHE A 138 1.37 -28.02 -19.63
CA PHE A 138 0.79 -28.33 -20.94
C PHE A 138 1.84 -28.44 -22.07
N GLY A 139 3.13 -28.39 -21.73
CA GLY A 139 4.23 -28.43 -22.69
C GLY A 139 4.52 -27.10 -23.40
N ILE A 140 3.81 -26.02 -23.07
CA ILE A 140 4.01 -24.70 -23.68
C ILE A 140 5.07 -23.94 -22.88
N HIS A 141 6.13 -23.51 -23.56
CA HIS A 141 7.22 -22.74 -22.94
C HIS A 141 7.25 -21.35 -23.57
N ILE A 142 6.98 -20.33 -22.76
CA ILE A 142 7.07 -18.92 -23.15
C ILE A 142 8.43 -18.39 -22.67
N PRO A 143 9.13 -17.56 -23.47
CA PRO A 143 10.40 -16.95 -23.07
C PRO A 143 10.29 -16.10 -21.79
#